data_AF-A0A3N1Y2E3-F1
#
_entry.id   AF-A0A3N1Y2E3-F1
#
_cell.length_a   1.000
_cell.length_b   1.000
_cell.length_c   1.000
_cell.angle_alpha   90.00
_cell.angle_beta   90.00
_cell.angle_gamma   90.00
#
_symmetry.space_group_name_H-M   'P 1'
#
loop_
_entity.id
_entity.type
_entity.pdbx_description
1 polymer ?
#
loop_
_entity_poly.entity_id
_entity_poly.type
_entity_poly.pdbx_seq_one_letter_code
_entity_poly.pdbx_strand_id
1 'polypeptide(L)'
;MRPDRLLSAIALAAALAAPAAGAACTDPPAPRVQWIGCARDGADLRGADLRGAVLTRTRLAGADLAGARLDGADLQDADLAGAQLAGARLSGARLVGARLDGADLTEARLDGARLERASARGAVLRGADLRRAAAYGADFTGADLAGARLAEARLEEALLDRAVLDGADLERAVLRGASLEAASLRGARLTRAVLAGAVLSEADLSQASAERADFADADLGGARLDGARLGLATWSDRSRCAAGSVGRCR
;
A
#
# COMPACT_ATOMS: atom_id res chain seq x y z
N MET A 1 63.35 14.93 49.17
CA MET A 1 63.53 15.21 47.73
C MET A 1 62.65 14.24 46.94
N ARG A 2 61.64 14.77 46.24
CA ARG A 2 61.07 14.15 45.01
C ARG A 2 62.11 14.39 43.88
N PRO A 3 62.19 13.59 42.80
CA PRO A 3 61.05 13.17 41.96
C PRO A 3 61.22 11.71 41.44
N ASP A 4 60.52 11.09 40.49
CA ASP A 4 59.57 11.49 39.46
C ASP A 4 58.64 10.30 39.14
N ARG A 5 57.41 10.64 38.79
CA ARG A 5 56.41 9.72 38.24
C ARG A 5 56.61 9.65 36.73
N LEU A 6 56.77 8.47 36.14
CA LEU A 6 56.48 8.27 34.72
C LEU A 6 55.50 7.12 34.54
N LEU A 7 54.27 7.54 34.27
CA LEU A 7 53.17 6.77 33.75
C LEU A 7 53.59 6.00 32.49
N SER A 8 53.31 4.70 32.44
CA SER A 8 53.08 4.02 31.16
C SER A 8 51.67 3.46 31.20
N ALA A 9 50.73 4.30 30.77
CA ALA A 9 49.35 3.92 30.53
C ALA A 9 49.31 3.07 29.26
N ILE A 10 49.23 1.75 29.42
CA ILE A 10 48.78 0.88 28.34
C ILE A 10 47.28 1.14 28.18
N ALA A 11 46.94 1.96 27.20
CA ALA A 11 45.57 2.18 26.78
C ALA A 11 45.00 0.85 26.26
N LEU A 12 44.27 0.15 27.11
CA LEU A 12 43.38 -0.93 26.68
C LEU A 12 42.21 -0.26 25.96
N ALA A 13 42.41 0.06 24.68
CA ALA A 13 41.32 0.35 23.78
C ALA A 13 40.55 -0.96 23.61
N ALA A 14 39.56 -1.18 24.48
CA ALA A 14 38.47 -2.09 24.19
C ALA A 14 37.75 -1.48 22.97
N ALA A 15 38.18 -1.91 21.79
CA ALA A 15 37.41 -1.72 20.58
C ALA A 15 36.01 -2.27 20.90
N LEU A 16 35.02 -1.37 20.95
CA LEU A 16 33.66 -1.77 20.62
C LEU A 16 33.75 -2.32 19.21
N ALA A 17 33.93 -3.63 19.11
CA ALA A 17 33.67 -4.35 17.89
C ALA A 17 32.21 -4.05 17.57
N ALA A 18 32.00 -3.16 16.61
CA ALA A 18 30.76 -3.13 15.86
C ALA A 18 30.46 -4.58 15.45
N PRO A 19 29.23 -5.07 15.59
CA PRO A 19 28.92 -6.41 15.11
C PRO A 19 29.32 -6.47 13.64
N ALA A 20 30.18 -7.43 13.32
CA ALA A 20 30.63 -7.67 11.95
C ALA A 20 29.40 -7.76 11.03
N ALA A 21 29.52 -7.13 9.86
CA ALA A 21 28.50 -7.03 8.83
C ALA A 21 28.09 -8.40 8.26
N GLY A 22 27.22 -9.12 8.97
CA GLY A 22 26.72 -10.43 8.55
C GLY A 22 25.62 -10.96 9.48
N ALA A 23 24.53 -10.23 9.66
CA ALA A 23 23.24 -10.86 9.94
C ALA A 23 22.74 -11.43 8.59
N ALA A 24 22.52 -12.74 8.54
CA ALA A 24 23.05 -13.55 7.46
C ALA A 24 22.06 -13.69 6.29
N CYS A 25 22.46 -13.21 5.11
CA CYS A 25 21.75 -13.52 3.87
C CYS A 25 21.62 -15.02 3.59
N THR A 26 22.34 -15.88 4.32
CA THR A 26 22.25 -17.34 4.29
C THR A 26 21.30 -17.93 5.33
N ASP A 27 20.81 -17.14 6.29
CA ASP A 27 19.89 -17.63 7.32
C ASP A 27 18.62 -18.19 6.67
N PRO A 28 18.08 -19.31 7.18
CA PRO A 28 16.85 -19.87 6.67
C PRO A 28 15.66 -18.93 6.97
N PRO A 29 14.54 -19.05 6.22
CA PRO A 29 13.34 -18.28 6.49
C PRO A 29 12.85 -18.53 7.92
N ALA A 30 12.74 -17.47 8.71
CA ALA A 30 12.29 -17.54 10.09
C ALA A 30 11.72 -16.19 10.57
N PRO A 31 10.91 -16.17 11.65
CA PRO A 31 10.46 -14.92 12.26
C PRO A 31 11.65 -14.05 12.68
N ARG A 32 11.54 -12.73 12.44
CA ARG A 32 12.58 -11.74 12.74
C ARG A 32 13.95 -11.99 12.07
N VAL A 33 14.01 -12.81 11.04
CA VAL A 33 15.23 -12.96 10.23
C VAL A 33 15.65 -11.63 9.65
N GLN A 34 16.96 -11.40 9.53
CA GLN A 34 17.51 -10.15 8.99
C GLN A 34 18.14 -10.43 7.63
N TRP A 35 17.46 -10.02 6.57
CA TRP A 35 17.93 -10.14 5.19
C TRP A 35 18.18 -8.77 4.53
N ILE A 36 18.59 -7.79 5.33
CA ILE A 36 18.78 -6.41 4.88
C ILE A 36 19.74 -6.36 3.68
N GLY A 37 19.23 -5.91 2.52
CA GLY A 37 20.03 -5.82 1.28
C GLY A 37 20.37 -7.16 0.61
N CYS A 38 19.79 -8.27 1.06
CA CYS A 38 20.11 -9.59 0.52
C CYS A 38 19.43 -9.85 -0.84
N ALA A 39 19.99 -10.80 -1.59
CA ALA A 39 19.46 -11.29 -2.85
C ALA A 39 18.67 -12.59 -2.65
N ARG A 40 17.37 -12.55 -2.89
CA ARG A 40 16.42 -13.67 -2.73
C ARG A 40 15.41 -13.68 -3.90
N ASP A 41 15.81 -13.18 -5.06
CA ASP A 41 14.99 -13.21 -6.28
C ASP A 41 14.63 -14.65 -6.65
N GLY A 42 13.37 -14.86 -7.04
CA GLY A 42 12.85 -16.18 -7.40
C GLY A 42 12.88 -17.22 -6.28
N ALA A 43 13.15 -16.83 -5.02
CA ALA A 43 13.19 -17.76 -3.91
C ALA A 43 11.81 -18.37 -3.64
N ASP A 44 11.76 -19.68 -3.38
CA ASP A 44 10.56 -20.34 -2.85
C ASP A 44 10.46 -20.09 -1.34
N LEU A 45 9.51 -19.23 -0.97
CA LEU A 45 9.18 -18.81 0.38
C LEU A 45 7.68 -19.06 0.67
N ARG A 46 7.06 -20.00 -0.05
CA ARG A 46 5.65 -20.33 0.11
C ARG A 46 5.34 -20.75 1.54
N GLY A 47 4.33 -20.10 2.14
CA GLY A 47 3.94 -20.35 3.51
C GLY A 47 5.01 -20.07 4.57
N ALA A 48 6.15 -19.47 4.20
CA ALA A 48 7.24 -19.20 5.13
C ALA A 48 6.77 -18.29 6.26
N ASP A 49 7.26 -18.56 7.48
CA ASP A 49 7.02 -17.70 8.62
C ASP A 49 8.13 -16.66 8.73
N LEU A 50 7.82 -15.44 8.29
CA LEU A 50 8.71 -14.28 8.25
C LEU A 50 8.12 -13.13 9.10
N ARG A 51 7.32 -13.47 10.13
CA ARG A 51 6.71 -12.46 11.00
C ARG A 51 7.77 -11.59 11.66
N GLY A 52 7.62 -10.27 11.53
CA GLY A 52 8.57 -9.29 12.03
C GLY A 52 9.98 -9.38 11.41
N ALA A 53 10.15 -10.08 10.29
CA ALA A 53 11.42 -10.12 9.57
C ALA A 53 11.85 -8.72 9.13
N VAL A 54 13.16 -8.49 9.08
CA VAL A 54 13.75 -7.26 8.58
C VAL A 54 14.29 -7.54 7.18
N LEU A 55 13.50 -7.15 6.20
CA LEU A 55 13.68 -7.38 4.76
C LEU A 55 13.92 -6.06 4.01
N THR A 56 14.36 -5.01 4.71
CA THR A 56 14.66 -3.69 4.14
C THR A 56 15.65 -3.81 2.98
N ARG A 57 15.32 -3.23 1.82
CA ARG A 57 16.13 -3.27 0.59
C ARG A 57 16.47 -4.68 0.09
N THR A 58 15.74 -5.71 0.52
CA THR A 58 15.93 -7.08 0.02
C THR A 58 15.41 -7.18 -1.40
N ARG A 59 16.13 -7.91 -2.25
CA ARG A 59 15.65 -8.29 -3.57
C ARG A 59 14.87 -9.59 -3.49
N LEU A 60 13.59 -9.54 -3.80
CA LEU A 60 12.60 -10.61 -3.79
C LEU A 60 11.83 -10.63 -5.13
N ALA A 61 12.41 -10.10 -6.20
CA ALA A 61 11.72 -10.03 -7.48
C ALA A 61 11.41 -11.45 -7.98
N GLY A 62 10.16 -11.68 -8.37
CA GLY A 62 9.66 -13.00 -8.78
C GLY A 62 9.67 -14.07 -7.68
N ALA A 63 9.96 -13.75 -6.42
CA ALA A 63 9.93 -14.72 -5.34
C ALA A 63 8.51 -15.25 -5.11
N ASP A 64 8.39 -16.52 -4.71
CA ASP A 64 7.12 -17.13 -4.37
C ASP A 64 6.88 -17.03 -2.86
N LEU A 65 6.05 -16.08 -2.47
CA LEU A 65 5.63 -15.78 -1.10
C LEU A 65 4.15 -16.15 -0.88
N ALA A 66 3.57 -17.01 -1.72
CA ALA A 66 2.16 -17.38 -1.61
C ALA A 66 1.86 -17.95 -0.21
N GLY A 67 0.86 -17.38 0.47
CA GLY A 67 0.49 -17.74 1.83
C GLY A 67 1.53 -17.45 2.92
N ALA A 68 2.64 -16.79 2.61
CA ALA A 68 3.69 -16.46 3.59
C ALA A 68 3.15 -15.56 4.71
N ARG A 69 3.75 -15.67 5.90
CA ARG A 69 3.40 -14.85 7.07
C ARG A 69 4.44 -13.75 7.25
N LEU A 70 4.11 -12.55 6.84
CA LEU A 70 4.92 -11.33 6.89
C LEU A 70 4.30 -10.28 7.84
N ASP A 71 3.43 -10.71 8.77
CA ASP A 71 2.79 -9.82 9.74
C ASP A 71 3.86 -8.97 10.46
N GLY A 72 3.75 -7.65 10.39
CA GLY A 72 4.70 -6.70 10.97
C GLY A 72 6.13 -6.72 10.42
N ALA A 73 6.39 -7.37 9.28
CA ALA A 73 7.70 -7.37 8.65
C ALA A 73 8.08 -5.97 8.13
N ASP A 74 9.37 -5.66 8.14
CA ASP A 74 9.94 -4.45 7.53
C ASP A 74 10.44 -4.78 6.12
N LEU A 75 9.65 -4.39 5.12
CA LEU A 75 9.91 -4.51 3.69
C LEU A 75 10.23 -3.14 3.06
N GLN A 76 10.69 -2.17 3.86
CA GLN A 76 10.98 -0.83 3.36
C GLN A 76 11.99 -0.90 2.21
N ASP A 77 11.68 -0.22 1.10
CA ASP A 77 12.49 -0.17 -0.11
C ASP A 77 12.85 -1.56 -0.69
N ALA A 78 12.11 -2.61 -0.30
CA ALA A 78 12.30 -3.96 -0.82
C ALA A 78 11.79 -4.05 -2.26
N ASP A 79 12.42 -4.92 -3.03
CA ASP A 79 12.05 -5.18 -4.41
C ASP A 79 11.25 -6.49 -4.50
N LEU A 80 9.95 -6.38 -4.69
CA LEU A 80 8.96 -7.47 -4.77
C LEU A 80 8.33 -7.54 -6.17
N ALA A 81 8.98 -6.98 -7.19
CA ALA A 81 8.37 -6.91 -8.52
C ALA A 81 8.10 -8.32 -9.07
N GLY A 82 6.88 -8.55 -9.56
CA GLY A 82 6.41 -9.84 -10.04
C GLY A 82 6.39 -10.95 -8.98
N ALA A 83 6.53 -10.64 -7.69
CA ALA A 83 6.46 -11.64 -6.62
C ALA A 83 5.04 -12.22 -6.50
N GLN A 84 4.96 -13.50 -6.14
CA GLN A 84 3.70 -14.19 -5.87
C GLN A 84 3.37 -14.04 -4.39
N LEU A 85 2.39 -13.23 -4.05
CA LEU A 85 1.96 -12.91 -2.67
C LEU A 85 0.50 -13.32 -2.42
N ALA A 86 -0.08 -14.16 -3.28
CA ALA A 86 -1.45 -14.60 -3.16
C ALA A 86 -1.72 -15.20 -1.77
N GLY A 87 -2.73 -14.68 -1.07
CA GLY A 87 -3.08 -15.08 0.30
C GLY A 87 -2.03 -14.79 1.39
N ALA A 88 -0.95 -14.07 1.08
CA ALA A 88 0.07 -13.70 2.06
C ALA A 88 -0.51 -12.80 3.17
N ARG A 89 0.07 -12.89 4.37
CA ARG A 89 -0.31 -12.08 5.52
C ARG A 89 0.72 -11.00 5.76
N LEU A 90 0.37 -9.75 5.52
CA LEU A 90 1.19 -8.53 5.62
C LEU A 90 0.55 -7.52 6.58
N SER A 91 -0.30 -7.96 7.51
CA SER A 91 -0.98 -7.08 8.46
C SER A 91 0.05 -6.25 9.23
N GLY A 92 -0.09 -4.93 9.18
CA GLY A 92 0.84 -3.98 9.80
C GLY A 92 2.28 -3.98 9.24
N ALA A 93 2.55 -4.63 8.10
CA ALA A 93 3.87 -4.64 7.49
C ALA A 93 4.27 -3.24 6.99
N ARG A 94 5.58 -2.95 7.01
CA ARG A 94 6.16 -1.71 6.51
C ARG A 94 6.68 -1.91 5.08
N LEU A 95 5.94 -1.46 4.09
CA LEU A 95 6.23 -1.51 2.65
C LEU A 95 6.56 -0.11 2.08
N VAL A 96 6.97 0.83 2.91
CA VAL A 96 7.29 2.20 2.50
C VAL A 96 8.34 2.17 1.38
N GLY A 97 8.04 2.77 0.24
CA GLY A 97 8.94 2.79 -0.92
C GLY A 97 9.19 1.42 -1.60
N ALA A 98 8.49 0.35 -1.19
CA ALA A 98 8.67 -0.96 -1.78
C ALA A 98 8.17 -1.01 -3.24
N ARG A 99 8.78 -1.88 -4.04
CA ARG A 99 8.40 -2.09 -5.45
C ARG A 99 7.63 -3.41 -5.59
N LEU A 100 6.32 -3.32 -5.78
CA LEU A 100 5.35 -4.41 -5.97
C LEU A 100 4.85 -4.48 -7.42
N ASP A 101 5.54 -3.85 -8.38
CA ASP A 101 5.10 -3.79 -9.78
C ASP A 101 4.84 -5.18 -10.34
N GLY A 102 3.63 -5.39 -10.87
CA GLY A 102 3.18 -6.67 -11.41
C GLY A 102 3.11 -7.84 -10.41
N ALA A 103 3.23 -7.59 -9.11
CA ALA A 103 3.09 -8.63 -8.10
C ALA A 103 1.64 -9.12 -7.98
N ASP A 104 1.46 -10.39 -7.60
CA ASP A 104 0.15 -10.97 -7.32
C ASP A 104 -0.13 -10.95 -5.82
N LEU A 105 -0.93 -10.01 -5.35
CA LEU A 105 -1.45 -9.90 -3.99
C LEU A 105 -2.91 -10.34 -3.87
N THR A 106 -3.39 -11.22 -4.76
CA THR A 106 -4.77 -11.73 -4.71
C THR A 106 -5.08 -12.28 -3.32
N GLU A 107 -6.17 -11.79 -2.71
CA GLU A 107 -6.60 -12.14 -1.35
C GLU A 107 -5.55 -11.95 -0.22
N ALA A 108 -4.48 -11.19 -0.47
CA ALA A 108 -3.49 -10.87 0.55
C ALA A 108 -4.10 -9.98 1.65
N ARG A 109 -3.59 -10.14 2.89
CA ARG A 109 -4.01 -9.31 4.03
C ARG A 109 -2.98 -8.22 4.30
N LEU A 110 -3.31 -6.98 3.97
CA LEU A 110 -2.50 -5.78 4.18
C LEU A 110 -3.19 -4.81 5.16
N ASP A 111 -4.03 -5.29 6.08
CA ASP A 111 -4.75 -4.41 6.99
C ASP A 111 -3.76 -3.64 7.88
N GLY A 112 -3.92 -2.32 7.91
CA GLY A 112 -2.98 -1.42 8.60
C GLY A 112 -1.56 -1.40 8.05
N ALA A 113 -1.29 -1.98 6.87
CA ALA A 113 0.03 -1.94 6.26
C ALA A 113 0.40 -0.52 5.82
N ARG A 114 1.71 -0.28 5.73
CA ARG A 114 2.32 1.00 5.40
C ARG A 114 2.94 0.96 4.01
N LEU A 115 2.21 1.45 3.02
CA LEU A 115 2.54 1.47 1.59
C LEU A 115 2.91 2.89 1.11
N GLU A 116 3.25 3.81 2.00
CA GLU A 116 3.55 5.20 1.62
C GLU A 116 4.65 5.22 0.53
N ARG A 117 4.34 5.84 -0.61
CA ARG A 117 5.21 5.93 -1.79
C ARG A 117 5.69 4.58 -2.36
N ALA A 118 4.99 3.49 -2.06
CA ALA A 118 5.23 2.20 -2.73
C ALA A 118 4.77 2.25 -4.18
N SER A 119 5.44 1.48 -5.05
CA SER A 119 5.00 1.26 -6.44
C SER A 119 4.33 -0.09 -6.52
N ALA A 120 3.10 -0.17 -7.00
CA ALA A 120 2.30 -1.38 -7.22
C ALA A 120 1.66 -1.33 -8.62
N ARG A 121 2.40 -0.83 -9.60
CA ARG A 121 1.91 -0.63 -10.97
C ARG A 121 1.56 -1.97 -11.59
N GLY A 122 0.35 -2.07 -12.15
CA GLY A 122 -0.14 -3.31 -12.75
C GLY A 122 -0.18 -4.53 -11.82
N ALA A 123 -0.08 -4.33 -10.50
CA ALA A 123 -0.20 -5.41 -9.52
C ALA A 123 -1.63 -5.93 -9.47
N VAL A 124 -1.79 -7.21 -9.10
CA VAL A 124 -3.10 -7.85 -8.92
C VAL A 124 -3.43 -7.88 -7.43
N LEU A 125 -4.41 -7.12 -7.00
CA LEU A 125 -4.87 -7.00 -5.60
C LEU A 125 -6.34 -7.43 -5.44
N ARG A 126 -6.82 -8.32 -6.31
CA ARG A 126 -8.22 -8.77 -6.30
C ARG A 126 -8.60 -9.33 -4.93
N GLY A 127 -9.64 -8.78 -4.32
CA GLY A 127 -10.12 -9.19 -3.00
C GLY A 127 -9.15 -8.96 -1.83
N ALA A 128 -8.02 -8.28 -2.05
CA ALA A 128 -7.04 -7.99 -1.00
C ALA A 128 -7.65 -7.12 0.11
N ASP A 129 -7.17 -7.30 1.34
CA ASP A 129 -7.62 -6.53 2.50
C ASP A 129 -6.62 -5.42 2.82
N LEU A 130 -6.91 -4.19 2.41
CA LEU A 130 -6.13 -2.98 2.64
C LEU A 130 -6.81 -2.04 3.64
N ARG A 131 -7.73 -2.54 4.48
CA ARG A 131 -8.45 -1.70 5.46
C ARG A 131 -7.46 -0.97 6.35
N ARG A 132 -7.68 0.35 6.51
CA ARG A 132 -6.81 1.24 7.32
C ARG A 132 -5.35 1.28 6.88
N ALA A 133 -5.01 0.82 5.67
CA ALA A 133 -3.65 0.93 5.15
C ALA A 133 -3.27 2.41 4.94
N ALA A 134 -2.00 2.73 5.15
CA ALA A 134 -1.42 4.03 4.86
C ALA A 134 -0.69 3.97 3.51
N ALA A 135 -1.28 4.53 2.46
CA ALA A 135 -0.81 4.45 1.08
C ALA A 135 -0.69 5.85 0.45
N TYR A 136 -0.30 6.85 1.24
CA TYR A 136 -0.03 8.21 0.77
C TYR A 136 0.99 8.20 -0.38
N GLY A 137 0.63 8.79 -1.52
CA GLY A 137 1.48 8.87 -2.70
C GLY A 137 1.89 7.52 -3.29
N ALA A 138 1.18 6.43 -2.96
CA ALA A 138 1.44 5.12 -3.55
C ALA A 138 0.97 5.08 -5.01
N ASP A 139 1.66 4.30 -5.85
CA ASP A 139 1.36 4.18 -7.26
C ASP A 139 0.70 2.83 -7.58
N PHE A 140 -0.62 2.85 -7.74
CA PHE A 140 -1.46 1.74 -8.18
C PHE A 140 -1.89 1.88 -9.65
N THR A 141 -1.13 2.61 -10.47
CA THR A 141 -1.47 2.82 -11.89
C THR A 141 -1.66 1.47 -12.60
N GLY A 142 -2.84 1.29 -13.21
CA GLY A 142 -3.22 0.05 -13.91
C GLY A 142 -3.35 -1.19 -13.02
N ALA A 143 -3.35 -1.05 -11.69
CA ALA A 143 -3.50 -2.18 -10.79
C ALA A 143 -4.94 -2.73 -10.79
N ASP A 144 -5.09 -4.02 -10.54
CA ASP A 144 -6.39 -4.69 -10.41
C ASP A 144 -6.78 -4.85 -8.95
N LEU A 145 -7.58 -3.92 -8.45
CA LEU A 145 -8.13 -3.86 -7.09
C LEU A 145 -9.60 -4.35 -7.04
N ALA A 146 -10.05 -5.14 -8.01
CA ALA A 146 -11.45 -5.59 -8.06
C ALA A 146 -11.85 -6.31 -6.76
N GLY A 147 -12.93 -5.85 -6.13
CA GLY A 147 -13.43 -6.37 -4.86
C GLY A 147 -12.50 -6.18 -3.65
N ALA A 148 -11.41 -5.40 -3.77
CA ALA A 148 -10.51 -5.12 -2.66
C ALA A 148 -11.23 -4.37 -1.52
N ARG A 149 -10.79 -4.59 -0.28
CA ARG A 149 -11.31 -3.90 0.91
C ARG A 149 -10.36 -2.78 1.31
N LEU A 150 -10.76 -1.54 1.04
CA LEU A 150 -10.01 -0.31 1.29
C LEU A 150 -10.72 0.60 2.30
N ALA A 151 -11.68 0.07 3.07
CA ALA A 151 -12.41 0.87 4.05
C ALA A 151 -11.44 1.55 5.02
N GLU A 152 -11.64 2.86 5.23
CA GLU A 152 -10.78 3.73 6.04
C GLU A 152 -9.30 3.78 5.60
N ALA A 153 -8.96 3.33 4.40
CA ALA A 153 -7.61 3.46 3.86
C ALA A 153 -7.27 4.92 3.56
N ARG A 154 -5.98 5.23 3.68
CA ARG A 154 -5.40 6.55 3.46
C ARG A 154 -4.64 6.56 2.14
N LEU A 155 -5.26 7.08 1.10
CA LEU A 155 -4.82 7.10 -0.29
C LEU A 155 -4.62 8.54 -0.78
N GLU A 156 -4.36 9.47 0.13
CA GLU A 156 -4.10 10.87 -0.23
C GLU A 156 -2.94 10.93 -1.26
N GLU A 157 -3.12 11.68 -2.35
CA GLU A 157 -2.16 11.82 -3.45
C GLU A 157 -1.73 10.50 -4.13
N ALA A 158 -2.46 9.39 -3.92
CA ALA A 158 -2.17 8.13 -4.60
C ALA A 158 -2.47 8.22 -6.11
N LEU A 159 -1.71 7.47 -6.91
CA LEU A 159 -1.93 7.33 -8.35
C LEU A 159 -2.70 6.04 -8.60
N LEU A 160 -3.92 6.13 -9.12
CA LEU A 160 -4.83 5.02 -9.42
C LEU A 160 -5.29 5.10 -10.88
N ASP A 161 -4.55 5.79 -11.74
CA ASP A 161 -4.90 5.98 -13.14
C ASP A 161 -5.06 4.62 -13.82
N ARG A 162 -6.19 4.44 -14.52
CA ARG A 162 -6.58 3.18 -15.18
C ARG A 162 -6.62 1.96 -14.26
N ALA A 163 -6.67 2.15 -12.93
CA ALA A 163 -6.85 1.04 -12.00
C ALA A 163 -8.27 0.47 -12.10
N VAL A 164 -8.42 -0.83 -11.78
CA VAL A 164 -9.71 -1.51 -11.72
C VAL A 164 -10.12 -1.66 -10.26
N LEU A 165 -11.08 -0.88 -9.81
CA LEU A 165 -11.67 -0.86 -8.46
C LEU A 165 -13.12 -1.38 -8.46
N ASP A 166 -13.49 -2.16 -9.46
CA ASP A 166 -14.86 -2.67 -9.61
C ASP A 166 -15.29 -3.46 -8.37
N GLY A 167 -16.41 -3.05 -7.76
CA GLY A 167 -16.93 -3.63 -6.53
C GLY A 167 -16.05 -3.45 -5.29
N ALA A 168 -15.00 -2.63 -5.35
CA ALA A 168 -14.13 -2.39 -4.20
C ALA A 168 -14.86 -1.63 -3.08
N ASP A 169 -14.47 -1.89 -1.84
CA ASP A 169 -14.99 -1.21 -0.66
C ASP A 169 -14.06 -0.07 -0.24
N LEU A 170 -14.39 1.16 -0.62
CA LEU A 170 -13.70 2.39 -0.23
C LEU A 170 -14.50 3.19 0.82
N GLU A 171 -15.37 2.55 1.62
CA GLU A 171 -16.14 3.26 2.63
C GLU A 171 -15.22 4.04 3.58
N ARG A 172 -15.48 5.35 3.71
CA ARG A 172 -14.67 6.28 4.53
C ARG A 172 -13.19 6.34 4.16
N ALA A 173 -12.78 5.85 2.99
CA ALA A 173 -11.42 6.02 2.51
C ALA A 173 -11.13 7.50 2.22
N VAL A 174 -9.87 7.90 2.37
CA VAL A 174 -9.41 9.27 2.11
C VAL A 174 -8.57 9.27 0.85
N LEU A 175 -9.07 9.84 -0.24
CA LEU A 175 -8.46 9.94 -1.56
C LEU A 175 -8.21 11.40 -1.97
N ARG A 176 -7.91 12.28 -1.01
CA ARG A 176 -7.70 13.72 -1.31
C ARG A 176 -6.56 13.89 -2.30
N GLY A 177 -6.82 14.62 -3.39
CA GLY A 177 -5.83 14.86 -4.44
C GLY A 177 -5.33 13.60 -5.15
N ALA A 178 -5.97 12.45 -4.98
CA ALA A 178 -5.59 11.23 -5.69
C ALA A 178 -5.93 11.36 -7.18
N SER A 179 -5.13 10.73 -8.02
CA SER A 179 -5.40 10.60 -9.46
C SER A 179 -6.12 9.29 -9.72
N LEU A 180 -7.29 9.33 -10.34
CA LEU A 180 -8.11 8.18 -10.74
C LEU A 180 -8.52 8.33 -12.22
N GLU A 181 -7.68 8.96 -13.04
CA GLU A 181 -7.98 9.21 -14.45
C GLU A 181 -8.26 7.89 -15.17
N ALA A 182 -9.41 7.81 -15.85
CA ALA A 182 -9.88 6.62 -16.54
C ALA A 182 -9.93 5.33 -15.69
N ALA A 183 -10.00 5.45 -14.35
CA ALA A 183 -10.16 4.30 -13.46
C ALA A 183 -11.57 3.72 -13.54
N SER A 184 -11.70 2.40 -13.35
CA SER A 184 -12.99 1.72 -13.26
C SER A 184 -13.40 1.56 -11.81
N LEU A 185 -14.47 2.21 -11.37
CA LEU A 185 -15.04 2.12 -10.01
C LEU A 185 -16.47 1.55 -10.06
N ARG A 186 -16.77 0.65 -11.00
CA ARG A 186 -18.13 0.18 -11.22
C ARG A 186 -18.66 -0.55 -9.99
N GLY A 187 -19.80 -0.11 -9.47
CA GLY A 187 -20.38 -0.69 -8.26
C GLY A 187 -19.52 -0.54 -6.99
N ALA A 188 -18.46 0.27 -7.01
CA ALA A 188 -17.62 0.49 -5.84
C ALA A 188 -18.43 1.17 -4.71
N ARG A 189 -18.08 0.85 -3.47
CA ARG A 189 -18.64 1.51 -2.28
C ARG A 189 -17.76 2.68 -1.87
N LEU A 190 -18.25 3.90 -2.11
CA LEU A 190 -17.58 5.17 -1.79
C LEU A 190 -18.33 5.93 -0.69
N THR A 191 -19.20 5.27 0.06
CA THR A 191 -20.03 5.92 1.09
C THR A 191 -19.12 6.65 2.09
N ARG A 192 -19.33 7.96 2.25
CA ARG A 192 -18.51 8.85 3.10
C ARG A 192 -17.01 8.88 2.74
N ALA A 193 -16.62 8.44 1.55
CA ALA A 193 -15.25 8.61 1.07
C ALA A 193 -14.94 10.08 0.84
N VAL A 194 -13.68 10.48 1.00
CA VAL A 194 -13.22 11.85 0.80
C VAL A 194 -12.37 11.92 -0.47
N LEU A 195 -12.94 12.44 -1.55
CA LEU A 195 -12.31 12.60 -2.86
C LEU A 195 -12.06 14.08 -3.19
N ALA A 196 -11.98 14.95 -2.18
CA ALA A 196 -11.79 16.37 -2.40
C ALA A 196 -10.50 16.64 -3.20
N GLY A 197 -10.62 17.39 -4.29
CA GLY A 197 -9.53 17.68 -5.23
C GLY A 197 -9.00 16.48 -6.02
N ALA A 198 -9.65 15.32 -5.97
CA ALA A 198 -9.23 14.16 -6.75
C ALA A 198 -9.51 14.36 -8.25
N VAL A 199 -8.71 13.72 -9.10
CA VAL A 199 -8.89 13.73 -10.55
C VAL A 199 -9.60 12.44 -10.95
N LEU A 200 -10.85 12.55 -11.41
CA LEU A 200 -11.68 11.44 -11.86
C LEU A 200 -12.13 11.63 -13.32
N SER A 201 -11.34 12.37 -14.11
CA SER A 201 -11.62 12.54 -15.53
C SER A 201 -11.68 11.19 -16.24
N GLU A 202 -12.71 11.00 -17.06
CA GLU A 202 -13.03 9.75 -17.78
C GLU A 202 -13.23 8.51 -16.88
N ALA A 203 -13.32 8.66 -15.55
CA ALA A 203 -13.50 7.54 -14.63
C ALA A 203 -14.90 6.94 -14.73
N ASP A 204 -15.02 5.64 -14.48
CA ASP A 204 -16.30 4.93 -14.47
C ASP A 204 -16.83 4.71 -13.06
N LEU A 205 -17.76 5.56 -12.62
CA LEU A 205 -18.47 5.41 -11.35
C LEU A 205 -19.87 4.79 -11.53
N SER A 206 -20.14 4.14 -12.66
CA SER A 206 -21.46 3.55 -12.91
C SER A 206 -21.86 2.59 -11.79
N GLN A 207 -23.09 2.71 -11.30
CA GLN A 207 -23.65 1.93 -10.20
C GLN A 207 -22.91 2.07 -8.85
N ALA A 208 -21.94 2.97 -8.71
CA ALA A 208 -21.22 3.18 -7.46
C ALA A 208 -22.13 3.74 -6.35
N SER A 209 -21.80 3.44 -5.10
CA SER A 209 -22.48 3.92 -3.90
C SER A 209 -21.67 5.04 -3.26
N ALA A 210 -21.88 6.29 -3.68
CA ALA A 210 -21.14 7.45 -3.22
C ALA A 210 -22.00 8.40 -2.36
N GLU A 211 -22.96 7.85 -1.62
CA GLU A 211 -23.78 8.61 -0.70
C GLU A 211 -22.91 9.27 0.38
N ARG A 212 -23.11 10.58 0.58
CA ARG A 212 -22.33 11.41 1.52
C ARG A 212 -20.82 11.42 1.23
N ALA A 213 -20.39 11.00 0.05
CA ALA A 213 -19.02 11.20 -0.38
C ALA A 213 -18.72 12.70 -0.56
N ASP A 214 -17.47 13.06 -0.40
CA ASP A 214 -17.00 14.44 -0.58
C ASP A 214 -16.20 14.55 -1.88
N PHE A 215 -16.82 15.08 -2.93
CA PHE A 215 -16.19 15.37 -4.22
C PHE A 215 -15.81 16.85 -4.36
N ALA A 216 -15.74 17.63 -3.28
CA ALA A 216 -15.42 19.06 -3.36
C ALA A 216 -14.15 19.31 -4.21
N ASP A 217 -14.25 20.18 -5.21
CA ASP A 217 -13.16 20.53 -6.12
C ASP A 217 -12.58 19.35 -6.93
N ALA A 218 -13.26 18.19 -6.98
CA ALA A 218 -12.84 17.06 -7.80
C ALA A 218 -13.11 17.32 -9.30
N ASP A 219 -12.20 16.88 -10.16
CA ASP A 219 -12.41 16.87 -11.61
C ASP A 219 -13.20 15.63 -12.00
N LEU A 220 -14.41 15.82 -12.55
CA LEU A 220 -15.31 14.75 -13.00
C LEU A 220 -15.55 14.85 -14.52
N GLY A 221 -14.69 15.53 -15.27
CA GLY A 221 -14.81 15.70 -16.72
C GLY A 221 -14.88 14.36 -17.44
N GLY A 222 -15.98 14.07 -18.13
CA GLY A 222 -16.17 12.79 -18.84
C GLY A 222 -16.45 11.58 -17.93
N ALA A 223 -16.54 11.76 -16.61
CA ALA A 223 -16.84 10.67 -15.69
C ALA A 223 -18.22 10.08 -15.96
N ARG A 224 -18.30 8.74 -16.03
CA ARG A 224 -19.56 8.02 -16.21
C ARG A 224 -20.20 7.74 -14.87
N LEU A 225 -21.43 8.22 -14.68
CA LEU A 225 -22.15 8.17 -13.41
C LEU A 225 -23.42 7.33 -13.48
N ASP A 226 -23.67 6.60 -14.57
CA ASP A 226 -24.93 5.88 -14.79
C ASP A 226 -25.34 4.99 -13.61
N GLY A 227 -26.43 5.36 -12.93
CA GLY A 227 -26.94 4.66 -11.74
C GLY A 227 -26.12 4.84 -10.46
N ALA A 228 -25.07 5.68 -10.46
CA ALA A 228 -24.32 6.03 -9.26
C ALA A 228 -25.25 6.71 -8.24
N ARG A 229 -25.22 6.26 -6.99
CA ARG A 229 -26.00 6.84 -5.89
C ARG A 229 -25.18 7.95 -5.22
N LEU A 230 -25.66 9.18 -5.34
CA LEU A 230 -24.93 10.42 -4.96
C LEU A 230 -25.64 11.18 -3.83
N GLY A 231 -26.62 10.55 -3.17
CA GLY A 231 -27.46 11.22 -2.18
C GLY A 231 -26.62 11.86 -1.07
N LEU A 232 -26.85 13.16 -0.84
CA LEU A 232 -26.17 13.96 0.19
C LEU A 232 -24.65 14.08 0.01
N ALA A 233 -24.10 13.75 -1.17
CA ALA A 233 -22.71 14.02 -1.47
C ALA A 233 -22.44 15.53 -1.53
N THR A 234 -21.23 15.94 -1.16
CA THR A 234 -20.70 17.25 -1.56
C THR A 234 -20.17 17.10 -2.98
N TRP A 235 -20.60 17.96 -3.89
CA TRP A 235 -20.26 17.88 -5.31
C TRP A 235 -19.02 18.71 -5.66
N SER A 236 -18.56 18.62 -6.91
CA SER A 236 -17.33 19.27 -7.38
C SER A 236 -17.34 20.80 -7.27
N ASP A 237 -18.50 21.43 -7.45
CA ASP A 237 -18.72 22.86 -7.24
C ASP A 237 -19.02 23.23 -5.77
N ARG A 238 -18.83 22.28 -4.84
CA ARG A 238 -19.14 22.37 -3.40
C ARG A 238 -20.63 22.47 -3.07
N SER A 239 -21.52 22.30 -4.04
CA SER A 239 -22.95 22.14 -3.75
C SER A 239 -23.22 20.81 -3.02
N ARG A 240 -24.42 20.67 -2.45
CA ARG A 240 -24.85 19.42 -1.81
C ARG A 240 -25.94 18.77 -2.66
N CYS A 241 -25.71 17.52 -3.06
CA CYS A 241 -26.71 16.77 -3.81
C CYS A 241 -27.93 16.45 -2.92
N ALA A 242 -29.12 16.56 -3.50
CA ALA A 242 -30.37 16.17 -2.87
C ALA A 242 -30.36 14.68 -2.46
N ALA A 243 -31.13 14.36 -1.42
CA ALA A 243 -31.38 12.97 -1.04
C ALA A 243 -31.98 12.20 -2.22
N GLY A 244 -31.49 10.97 -2.46
CA GLY A 244 -31.95 10.14 -3.57
C GLY A 244 -31.40 10.54 -4.96
N SER A 245 -30.39 11.41 -5.03
CA SER A 245 -29.68 11.69 -6.29
C SER A 245 -29.08 10.41 -6.88
N VAL A 246 -29.43 10.11 -8.14
CA VAL A 246 -28.94 8.96 -8.90
C VAL A 246 -28.51 9.42 -10.30
N GLY A 247 -27.31 9.03 -10.71
CA GLY A 247 -26.75 9.35 -12.04
C GLY A 247 -26.26 10.79 -12.21
N ARG A 248 -26.81 11.71 -11.44
CA ARG A 248 -26.46 13.14 -11.44
C ARG A 248 -26.76 13.75 -10.08
N CYS A 249 -25.96 14.73 -9.68
CA CYS A 249 -26.27 15.59 -8.54
C CYS A 249 -27.46 16.49 -8.89
N ARG A 250 -28.51 16.50 -8.07
CA ARG A 250 -29.69 17.37 -8.20
C ARG A 250 -29.84 18.26 -6.99
#